data_AF-C8PFI7-F1
#
_entry.id   AF-C8PFI7-F1
#
_cell.length_a   1.000
_cell.length_b   1.000
_cell.length_c   1.000
_cell.angle_alpha   90.00
_cell.angle_beta   90.00
_cell.angle_gamma   90.00
#
_symmetry.space_group_name_H-M   'P 1'
#
loop_
_entity.id
_entity.type
_entity.pdbx_description
1 polymer ?
#
loop_
_entity_poly.entity_id
_entity_poly.type
_entity_poly.pdbx_seq_one_letter_code
_entity_poly.pdbx_strand_id
1 'polypeptide(L)'
;MSMWYKTRIEISGLTLNQAAGIMARGKDFLGSIIPLPKTIELDENGFYKTEKDKEAAREFYDKERDCRFINCDWKYTVYPEYGGYRVLIEAQTEDIPKKEILKFIKEFEMEKEWQCIEFLVTSFWEEFDEGGDNWILRAEIISDEKQKLMMTEYAVKTPLTYVI
;
A
#
# COMPACT_ATOMS: atom_id res chain seq x y z
N MET A 1 0.61 -3.35 24.44
CA MET A 1 0.05 -2.35 23.51
C MET A 1 0.38 -2.81 22.12
N SER A 2 -0.59 -2.86 21.21
CA SER A 2 -0.32 -3.23 19.82
C SER A 2 0.34 -2.04 19.13
N MET A 3 1.51 -2.24 18.54
CA MET A 3 2.33 -1.20 17.94
C MET A 3 2.08 -1.17 16.42
N TRP A 4 1.96 0.02 15.81
CA TRP A 4 1.52 0.19 14.42
C TRP A 4 2.33 1.25 13.66
N TYR A 5 2.49 1.04 12.36
CA TYR A 5 2.98 2.03 11.40
C TYR A 5 1.82 2.87 10.86
N LYS A 6 2.02 4.18 10.72
CA LYS A 6 1.16 5.05 9.91
C LYS A 6 1.63 5.00 8.46
N THR A 7 0.88 4.31 7.63
CA THR A 7 1.14 4.16 6.20
C THR A 7 0.24 5.09 5.38
N ARG A 8 0.84 5.84 4.48
CA ARG A 8 0.19 6.80 3.57
C ARG A 8 0.71 6.61 2.16
N ILE A 9 -0.19 6.56 1.20
CA ILE A 9 0.09 6.42 -0.23
C ILE A 9 -0.61 7.56 -0.93
N GLU A 10 0.16 8.44 -1.56
CA GLU A 10 -0.33 9.52 -2.41
C GLU A 10 -0.06 9.17 -3.86
N ILE A 11 -1.10 9.26 -4.70
CA ILE A 11 -1.04 8.90 -6.11
C ILE A 11 -1.61 10.06 -6.92
N SER A 12 -0.80 10.67 -7.77
CA SER A 12 -1.16 11.85 -8.59
C SER A 12 -1.16 11.51 -10.08
N GLY A 13 -1.84 12.34 -10.88
CA GLY A 13 -1.93 12.18 -12.34
C GLY A 13 -3.00 11.19 -12.81
N LEU A 14 -3.90 10.78 -11.93
CA LEU A 14 -4.91 9.75 -12.21
C LEU A 14 -6.02 10.27 -13.13
N THR A 15 -6.56 9.39 -13.97
CA THR A 15 -7.87 9.62 -14.58
C THR A 15 -9.00 9.42 -13.57
N LEU A 16 -10.21 9.84 -13.92
CA LEU A 16 -11.40 9.57 -13.10
C LEU A 16 -11.62 8.06 -12.88
N ASN A 17 -11.40 7.24 -13.92
CA ASN A 17 -11.60 5.80 -13.85
C ASN A 17 -10.55 5.12 -12.96
N GLN A 18 -9.27 5.51 -13.07
CA GLN A 18 -8.22 5.01 -12.19
C GLN A 18 -8.48 5.40 -10.73
N ALA A 19 -8.86 6.66 -10.48
CA ALA A 19 -9.21 7.12 -9.15
C ALA A 19 -10.38 6.30 -8.57
N ALA A 20 -11.46 6.11 -9.36
CA ALA A 20 -12.60 5.29 -8.96
C ALA A 20 -12.22 3.81 -8.71
N GLY A 21 -11.35 3.25 -9.54
CA GLY A 21 -10.85 1.87 -9.40
C GLY A 21 -10.03 1.67 -8.12
N ILE A 22 -9.22 2.66 -7.72
CA ILE A 22 -8.50 2.64 -6.45
C ILE A 22 -9.49 2.69 -5.27
N MET A 23 -10.46 3.60 -5.32
CA MET A 23 -11.49 3.76 -4.29
C MET A 23 -12.35 2.50 -4.11
N ALA A 24 -12.62 1.78 -5.20
CA ALA A 24 -13.44 0.57 -5.21
C ALA A 24 -12.79 -0.62 -4.45
N ARG A 25 -11.49 -0.54 -4.14
CA ARG A 25 -10.79 -1.55 -3.31
C ARG A 25 -11.29 -1.56 -1.86
N GLY A 26 -11.91 -0.47 -1.40
CA GLY A 26 -12.58 -0.40 -0.11
C GLY A 26 -11.65 -0.70 1.07
N LYS A 27 -12.17 -1.37 2.10
CA LYS A 27 -11.41 -1.60 3.34
C LYS A 27 -10.24 -2.57 3.21
N ASP A 28 -10.09 -3.29 2.10
CA ASP A 28 -9.07 -4.33 1.93
C ASP A 28 -8.07 -3.97 0.81
N PHE A 29 -7.42 -2.80 0.94
CA PHE A 29 -6.48 -2.33 -0.07
C PHE A 29 -5.34 -3.34 -0.32
N LEU A 30 -4.62 -3.74 0.72
CA LEU A 30 -3.49 -4.66 0.59
C LEU A 30 -3.94 -6.07 0.17
N GLY A 31 -5.07 -6.57 0.68
CA GLY A 31 -5.59 -7.87 0.29
C GLY A 31 -6.05 -7.91 -1.16
N SER A 32 -6.52 -6.78 -1.70
CA SER A 32 -6.83 -6.68 -3.14
C SER A 32 -5.59 -6.68 -4.05
N ILE A 33 -4.38 -6.47 -3.52
CA ILE A 33 -3.12 -6.46 -4.29
C ILE A 33 -2.46 -7.86 -4.28
N ILE A 34 -2.38 -8.49 -3.11
CA ILE A 34 -1.85 -9.85 -2.96
C ILE A 34 -2.92 -10.73 -2.33
N PRO A 35 -3.96 -11.17 -3.05
CA PRO A 35 -5.09 -11.90 -2.46
C PRO A 35 -4.68 -13.23 -1.82
N LEU A 36 -5.43 -13.64 -0.79
CA LEU A 36 -5.26 -14.97 -0.21
C LEU A 36 -5.45 -16.06 -1.29
N PRO A 37 -4.65 -17.14 -1.28
CA PRO A 37 -4.86 -18.27 -2.15
C PRO A 37 -6.28 -18.84 -2.00
N LYS A 38 -6.90 -19.23 -3.11
CA LYS A 38 -8.24 -19.86 -3.12
C LYS A 38 -8.30 -21.19 -2.32
N THR A 39 -7.15 -21.76 -1.99
CA THR A 39 -7.03 -22.97 -1.17
C THR A 39 -7.25 -22.72 0.32
N ILE A 40 -7.31 -21.46 0.76
CA ILE A 40 -7.59 -21.06 2.14
C ILE A 40 -9.05 -20.64 2.20
N GLU A 41 -9.85 -21.35 2.99
CA GLU A 41 -11.28 -21.05 3.09
C GLU A 41 -11.61 -20.18 4.31
N LEU A 42 -12.42 -19.14 4.07
CA LEU A 42 -13.03 -18.34 5.11
C LEU A 42 -14.51 -18.72 5.28
N ASP A 43 -15.01 -18.65 6.51
CA ASP A 43 -16.42 -18.80 6.83
C ASP A 43 -17.23 -17.55 6.43
N GLU A 44 -18.53 -17.61 6.67
CA GLU A 44 -19.49 -16.55 6.30
C GLU A 44 -19.22 -15.22 7.03
N ASN A 45 -18.46 -15.26 8.12
CA ASN A 45 -18.08 -14.11 8.93
C ASN A 45 -16.66 -13.61 8.63
N GLY A 46 -15.94 -14.25 7.70
CA GLY A 46 -14.57 -13.91 7.33
C GLY A 46 -13.49 -14.50 8.24
N PHE A 47 -13.82 -15.49 9.08
CA PHE A 47 -12.83 -16.24 9.88
C PHE A 47 -12.34 -17.47 9.13
N TYR A 48 -11.12 -17.95 9.43
CA TYR A 48 -10.61 -19.20 8.86
C TYR A 48 -11.50 -20.38 9.24
N LYS A 49 -11.94 -21.18 8.25
CA LYS A 49 -12.84 -22.32 8.51
C LYS A 49 -12.20 -23.42 9.36
N THR A 50 -10.88 -23.60 9.23
CA THR A 50 -10.13 -24.63 9.97
C THR A 50 -8.82 -24.09 10.54
N GLU A 51 -8.26 -24.78 11.55
CA GLU A 51 -6.90 -24.46 12.03
C GLU A 51 -5.84 -24.67 10.94
N LYS A 52 -6.06 -25.60 10.01
CA LYS A 52 -5.19 -25.80 8.84
C LYS A 52 -5.21 -24.58 7.91
N ASP A 53 -6.38 -23.98 7.67
CA ASP A 53 -6.50 -22.76 6.87
C ASP A 53 -5.78 -21.59 7.52
N LYS A 54 -5.87 -21.50 8.85
CA LYS A 54 -5.17 -20.48 9.64
C LYS A 54 -3.65 -20.66 9.62
N GLU A 55 -3.16 -21.89 9.71
CA GLU A 55 -1.73 -22.21 9.54
C GLU A 55 -1.25 -21.89 8.12
N ALA A 56 -1.98 -22.33 7.10
CA ALA A 56 -1.66 -22.03 5.70
C ALA A 56 -1.69 -20.53 5.39
N ALA A 57 -2.64 -19.78 5.99
CA ALA A 57 -2.70 -18.33 5.88
C ALA A 57 -1.48 -17.69 6.51
N ARG A 58 -1.09 -18.14 7.72
CA ARG A 58 0.12 -17.66 8.40
C ARG A 58 1.37 -17.89 7.56
N GLU A 59 1.56 -19.10 7.02
CA GLU A 59 2.69 -19.41 6.13
C GLU A 59 2.69 -18.53 4.87
N PHE A 60 1.51 -18.30 4.28
CA PHE A 60 1.36 -17.40 3.15
C PHE A 60 1.74 -15.97 3.50
N TYR A 61 1.28 -15.42 4.64
CA TYR A 61 1.65 -14.07 5.06
C TYR A 61 3.15 -13.94 5.27
N ASP A 62 3.76 -14.90 5.99
CA ASP A 62 5.19 -14.87 6.30
C ASP A 62 6.08 -14.90 5.05
N LYS A 63 5.57 -15.48 3.95
CA LYS A 63 6.30 -15.60 2.69
C LYS A 63 6.00 -14.47 1.71
N GLU A 64 4.72 -14.23 1.43
CA GLU A 64 4.26 -13.43 0.28
C GLU A 64 3.93 -11.99 0.66
N ARG A 65 3.73 -11.70 1.95
CA ARG A 65 3.34 -10.38 2.44
C ARG A 65 4.36 -9.83 3.43
N ASP A 66 4.29 -8.53 3.67
CA ASP A 66 5.03 -7.91 4.77
C ASP A 66 4.07 -7.57 5.93
N CYS A 67 2.77 -7.38 5.66
CA CYS A 67 1.76 -7.12 6.68
C CYS A 67 0.79 -8.30 6.89
N ARG A 68 0.51 -8.66 8.16
CA ARG A 68 -0.38 -9.79 8.53
C ARG A 68 -1.83 -9.37 8.78
N PHE A 69 -2.10 -8.25 9.43
CA PHE A 69 -3.47 -7.72 9.58
C PHE A 69 -3.89 -6.81 8.42
N ILE A 70 -4.98 -7.20 7.75
CA ILE A 70 -5.52 -6.56 6.55
C ILE A 70 -6.85 -5.85 6.79
N ASN A 71 -7.42 -5.94 8.00
CA ASN A 71 -8.66 -5.27 8.35
C ASN A 71 -8.38 -3.85 8.88
N CYS A 72 -7.55 -3.12 8.15
CA CYS A 72 -7.28 -1.72 8.42
C CYS A 72 -8.40 -0.94 7.75
N ASP A 73 -9.09 -0.05 8.47
CA ASP A 73 -10.02 0.89 7.85
C ASP A 73 -9.22 1.86 6.97
N TRP A 74 -8.80 1.41 5.78
CA TRP A 74 -8.11 2.22 4.78
C TRP A 74 -9.01 3.40 4.45
N LYS A 75 -8.52 4.59 4.75
CA LYS A 75 -9.19 5.85 4.45
C LYS A 75 -8.72 6.31 3.09
N TYR A 76 -9.68 6.73 2.28
CA TYR A 76 -9.39 7.25 0.98
C TYR A 76 -9.89 8.68 0.86
N THR A 77 -9.05 9.56 0.34
CA THR A 77 -9.43 10.93 0.00
C THR A 77 -9.08 11.21 -1.45
N VAL A 78 -10.03 11.76 -2.21
CA VAL A 78 -9.83 12.10 -3.62
C VAL A 78 -9.84 13.62 -3.76
N TYR A 79 -8.84 14.15 -4.44
CA TYR A 79 -8.71 15.56 -4.76
C TYR A 79 -8.71 15.75 -6.27
N PRO A 80 -9.52 16.66 -6.82
CA PRO A 80 -9.31 17.11 -8.20
C PRO A 80 -8.01 17.92 -8.28
N GLU A 81 -7.23 17.73 -9.35
CA GLU A 81 -6.03 18.53 -9.63
C GLU A 81 -5.98 18.93 -11.11
N TYR A 82 -5.06 19.80 -11.48
CA TYR A 82 -4.93 20.22 -12.88
C TYR A 82 -4.52 19.03 -13.75
N GLY A 83 -5.41 18.60 -14.64
CA GLY A 83 -5.15 17.49 -15.57
C GLY A 83 -5.54 16.11 -15.07
N GLY A 84 -6.12 15.97 -13.87
CA GLY A 84 -6.53 14.65 -13.35
C GLY A 84 -7.01 14.67 -11.90
N TYR A 85 -6.71 13.58 -11.20
CA TYR A 85 -7.08 13.35 -9.82
C TYR A 85 -5.87 12.87 -9.01
N ARG A 86 -5.91 13.23 -7.73
CA ARG A 86 -5.03 12.67 -6.72
C ARG A 86 -5.82 11.83 -5.76
N VAL A 87 -5.33 10.63 -5.47
CA VAL A 87 -5.89 9.77 -4.43
C VAL A 87 -4.89 9.62 -3.30
N LEU A 88 -5.37 9.84 -2.09
CA LEU A 88 -4.65 9.60 -0.85
C LEU A 88 -5.25 8.39 -0.15
N ILE A 89 -4.41 7.42 0.22
CA ILE A 89 -4.81 6.19 0.90
C ILE A 89 -4.03 6.07 2.21
N GLU A 90 -4.72 5.92 3.33
CA GLU A 90 -4.13 5.96 4.67
C GLU A 90 -4.64 4.85 5.58
N ALA A 91 -3.74 4.19 6.31
CA ALA A 91 -4.07 3.18 7.30
C ALA A 91 -2.99 3.06 8.39
N GLN A 92 -3.37 2.47 9.53
CA GLN A 92 -2.40 1.89 10.47
C GLN A 92 -2.13 0.44 10.05
N THR A 93 -0.85 0.06 9.94
CA THR A 93 -0.40 -1.28 9.52
C THR A 93 0.52 -1.90 10.57
N GLU A 94 0.53 -3.22 10.70
CA GLU A 94 1.41 -3.90 11.69
C GLU A 94 2.89 -3.77 11.35
N ASP A 95 3.20 -3.67 10.06
CA ASP A 95 4.54 -3.52 9.52
C ASP A 95 4.50 -2.53 8.33
N ILE A 96 5.63 -2.30 7.67
CA ILE A 96 5.70 -1.56 6.40
C ILE A 96 5.26 -2.51 5.28
N PRO A 97 4.15 -2.23 4.55
CA PRO A 97 3.62 -3.13 3.50
C PRO A 97 4.41 -3.03 2.17
N LYS A 98 5.73 -3.22 2.21
CA LYS A 98 6.61 -2.91 1.09
C LYS A 98 6.33 -3.80 -0.12
N LYS A 99 6.22 -5.12 0.04
CA LYS A 99 5.91 -6.06 -1.06
C LYS A 99 4.62 -5.71 -1.78
N GLU A 100 3.56 -5.43 -1.02
CA GLU A 100 2.24 -5.09 -1.54
C GLU A 100 2.29 -3.80 -2.36
N ILE A 101 2.90 -2.74 -1.81
CA ILE A 101 3.02 -1.46 -2.50
C ILE A 101 3.88 -1.56 -3.76
N LEU A 102 5.03 -2.24 -3.68
CA LEU A 102 5.89 -2.43 -4.84
C LEU A 102 5.18 -3.21 -5.95
N LYS A 103 4.37 -4.21 -5.59
CA LYS A 103 3.56 -4.96 -6.56
C LYS A 103 2.49 -4.06 -7.18
N PHE A 104 1.77 -3.30 -6.37
CA PHE A 104 0.75 -2.38 -6.85
C PHE A 104 1.29 -1.36 -7.86
N ILE A 105 2.45 -0.76 -7.58
CA ILE A 105 3.09 0.19 -8.51
C ILE A 105 3.54 -0.50 -9.80
N LYS A 106 4.14 -1.70 -9.72
CA LYS A 106 4.62 -2.45 -10.90
C LYS A 106 3.49 -2.93 -11.81
N GLU A 107 2.34 -3.27 -11.24
CA GLU A 107 1.16 -3.73 -11.96
C GLU A 107 0.20 -2.58 -12.32
N PHE A 108 0.60 -1.31 -12.07
CA PHE A 108 -0.26 -0.17 -12.35
C PHE A 108 -0.38 0.08 -13.86
N GLU A 109 -1.62 0.03 -14.36
CA GLU A 109 -1.94 0.20 -15.77
C GLU A 109 -2.26 1.66 -16.11
N MET A 110 -1.61 2.16 -17.15
CA MET A 110 -1.83 3.51 -17.69
C MET A 110 -3.03 3.51 -18.63
N GLU A 111 -3.88 4.53 -18.55
CA GLU A 111 -5.09 4.62 -19.41
C GLU A 111 -4.89 5.49 -20.66
N LYS A 112 -3.82 6.28 -20.70
CA LYS A 112 -3.52 7.18 -21.82
C LYS A 112 -2.10 6.98 -22.32
N GLU A 113 -1.91 7.20 -23.62
CA GLU A 113 -0.58 7.10 -24.27
C GLU A 113 0.44 8.07 -23.67
N TRP A 114 0.00 9.29 -23.30
CA TRP A 114 0.80 10.30 -22.62
C TRP A 114 0.22 10.54 -21.24
N GLN A 115 0.79 9.86 -20.26
CA GLN A 115 0.39 9.98 -18.86
C GLN A 115 1.61 9.81 -17.96
N CYS A 116 1.66 10.62 -16.91
CA CYS A 116 2.60 10.50 -15.81
C CYS A 116 1.82 10.22 -14.54
N ILE A 117 2.17 9.15 -13.83
CA ILE A 117 1.64 8.85 -12.49
C ILE A 117 2.79 8.96 -11.50
N GLU A 118 2.56 9.73 -10.44
CA GLU A 118 3.50 9.86 -9.33
C GLU A 118 2.94 9.14 -8.10
N PHE A 119 3.78 8.34 -7.46
CA PHE A 119 3.53 7.72 -6.17
C PHE A 119 4.47 8.30 -5.12
N LEU A 120 3.91 8.76 -4.01
CA LEU A 120 4.65 9.06 -2.79
C LEU A 120 4.11 8.17 -1.68
N VAL A 121 4.93 7.26 -1.20
CA VAL A 121 4.58 6.34 -0.12
C VAL A 121 5.43 6.64 1.08
N THR A 122 4.78 6.75 2.23
CA THR A 122 5.43 6.94 3.52
C THR A 122 4.86 5.97 4.54
N SER A 123 5.72 5.30 5.30
CA SER A 123 5.32 4.46 6.43
C SER A 123 6.21 4.79 7.61
N PHE A 124 5.61 5.35 8.66
CA PHE A 124 6.33 5.84 9.84
C PHE A 124 5.85 5.16 11.11
N TRP A 125 6.78 4.80 11.97
CA TRP A 125 6.49 4.27 13.30
C TRP A 125 5.89 5.37 14.18
N GLU A 126 4.79 5.10 14.88
CA GLU A 126 4.03 6.11 15.62
C GLU A 126 4.77 6.62 16.89
N GLU A 127 5.68 5.82 17.45
CA GLU A 127 6.51 6.20 18.60
C GLU A 127 7.90 6.65 18.12
N PHE A 128 8.12 7.97 18.01
CA PHE A 128 9.40 8.56 17.60
C PHE A 128 10.59 8.29 18.55
N ASP A 129 10.41 7.47 19.59
CA ASP A 129 11.36 7.29 20.69
C ASP A 129 12.37 6.16 20.47
N GLU A 130 12.15 5.19 19.58
CA GLU A 130 13.10 4.08 19.41
C GLU A 130 13.23 3.62 17.96
N GLY A 131 14.34 4.00 17.31
CA GLY A 131 15.09 3.19 16.34
C GLY A 131 14.36 2.48 15.17
N GLY A 132 13.08 2.76 14.92
CA GLY A 132 12.27 2.06 13.93
C GLY A 132 12.74 2.33 12.52
N ASP A 133 12.68 1.31 11.67
CA ASP A 133 12.90 1.45 10.23
C ASP A 133 11.68 2.19 9.66
N ASN A 134 11.87 3.46 9.26
CA ASN A 134 10.87 4.21 8.52
C ASN A 134 11.13 4.10 7.02
N TRP A 135 10.06 4.22 6.23
CA TRP A 135 10.14 4.00 4.80
C TRP A 135 9.53 5.13 3.99
N ILE A 136 10.27 5.62 3.01
CA ILE A 136 9.78 6.54 1.99
C ILE A 136 10.10 5.97 0.62
N LEU A 137 9.10 5.87 -0.24
CA LEU A 137 9.25 5.50 -1.65
C LEU A 137 8.66 6.60 -2.53
N ARG A 138 9.46 7.06 -3.48
CA ARG A 138 8.99 7.87 -4.61
C ARG A 138 9.07 7.02 -5.86
N ALA A 139 7.94 6.88 -6.57
CA ALA A 139 7.92 6.20 -7.85
C ALA A 139 7.20 7.07 -8.89
N GLU A 140 7.66 6.99 -10.13
CA GLU A 140 7.08 7.69 -11.25
C GLU A 140 6.91 6.70 -12.41
N ILE A 141 5.71 6.66 -12.99
CA ILE A 141 5.40 5.88 -14.19
C ILE A 141 5.08 6.86 -15.32
N ILE A 142 5.90 6.85 -16.37
CA ILE A 142 5.69 7.66 -17.56
C ILE A 142 5.36 6.75 -18.74
N SER A 143 4.29 7.05 -19.46
CA SER A 143 3.99 6.49 -20.77
C SER A 143 4.40 7.49 -21.86
N ASP A 144 5.40 7.10 -22.66
CA ASP A 144 6.02 7.83 -23.80
C ASP A 144 6.50 6.73 -24.77
N GLU A 145 5.56 6.15 -25.55
CA GLU A 145 5.70 4.98 -26.45
C GLU A 145 6.03 3.63 -25.80
N LYS A 146 6.71 3.62 -24.66
CA LYS A 146 6.92 2.46 -23.77
C LYS A 146 6.75 2.92 -22.31
N GLN A 147 6.11 2.10 -21.48
CA GLN A 147 5.99 2.38 -20.05
C GLN A 147 7.37 2.35 -19.39
N LYS A 148 7.77 3.47 -18.78
CA LYS A 148 9.01 3.61 -18.01
C LYS A 148 8.64 3.77 -16.54
N LEU A 149 9.25 2.96 -15.68
CA LEU A 149 9.10 3.03 -14.22
C LEU A 149 10.42 3.49 -13.60
N MET A 150 10.39 4.60 -12.88
CA MET A 150 11.51 5.08 -12.06
C MET A 150 11.12 5.00 -10.59
N MET A 151 12.03 4.51 -9.74
CA MET A 151 11.78 4.33 -8.32
C MET A 151 12.99 4.77 -7.51
N THR A 152 12.77 5.59 -6.49
CA THR A 152 13.78 6.01 -5.52
C THR A 152 13.28 5.66 -4.12
N GLU A 153 14.03 4.79 -3.45
CA GLU A 153 13.71 4.29 -2.12
C GLU A 153 14.63 4.92 -1.08
N TYR A 154 14.07 5.31 0.07
CA TYR A 154 14.80 5.82 1.22
C TYR A 154 14.42 5.00 2.46
N ALA A 155 15.42 4.33 3.04
CA ALA A 155 15.31 3.77 4.38
C ALA A 155 15.74 4.85 5.38
N VAL A 156 14.79 5.35 6.17
CA VAL A 156 15.05 6.41 7.14
C VAL A 156 15.22 5.76 8.51
N LYS A 157 16.47 5.58 8.92
CA LYS A 157 16.80 5.28 10.31
C LYS A 157 16.80 6.59 11.06
N THR A 158 15.77 6.86 11.83
CA THR A 158 15.76 8.01 12.74
C THR A 158 16.92 7.85 13.72
N PRO A 159 17.87 8.78 13.85
CA PRO A 159 18.41 9.05 15.16
C PRO A 159 17.33 9.80 15.94
N LEU A 160 17.05 9.34 17.16
CA LEU A 160 16.57 10.21 18.24
C LEU A 160 17.33 11.53 18.15
N THR A 161 16.67 12.64 17.85
CA THR A 161 16.79 13.95 18.51
C THR A 161 15.98 14.99 17.72
N TYR A 162 15.00 15.58 18.40
CA TYR A 162 14.37 16.87 18.14
C TYR A 162 15.12 17.80 17.18
N VAL A 163 14.45 18.27 16.12
CA VAL A 163 14.71 19.61 15.58
C VAL A 163 13.44 20.41 15.81
N ILE A 164 13.53 21.28 16.84
CA ILE A 164 12.53 22.28 17.24
C ILE A 164 12.46 23.37 16.17
#